data_AF-A0A0V8D1Z6-F1
#
_entry.id   AF-A0A0V8D1Z6-F1
#
_cell.length_a   1.000
_cell.length_b   1.000
_cell.length_c   1.000
_cell.angle_alpha   90.00
_cell.angle_beta   90.00
_cell.angle_gamma   90.00
#
_symmetry.space_group_name_H-M   'P 1'
#
loop_
_entity.id
_entity.type
_entity.pdbx_description
1 polymer ?
#
loop_
_entity_poly.entity_id
_entity_poly.type
_entity_poly.pdbx_seq_one_letter_code
_entity_poly.pdbx_strand_id
1 'polypeptide(L)'
;MNKITGIIAEFNPFHKGHEYLLNQIEGIKIVAMSGNWMQRGEPAIFDKWTRAQMALACGADLVVELPVTVSVQAADFFASGAVDILKNLGITDLAFGSESAIDYNEIADIYEKRGEEMESYIQSLADQLSYPEKTQKMWQHFTGIEFDGNTPNHVLALAYAKAAAGKQINLQAIKRVGKFHSLELTEGFASATALRQELFSLTERQNLLTEQTNQSVSNKSVLTDLSAIKNHVPSAILAAYASPKTNLAAYFPLLQYKIRVDEHLENNFQVNQELSVRLKKAVKSAKNLDELVEQVYTKRYTKARVRRLLTYILLNIPKQFDLPEQIHVLGFSKTGQEILAQNRGKIISKIGQNPWDNLTQKADEIYQLGNVKFEEQNFGRKPIRSSIR
;
A
#
# COMPACT_ATOMS: atom_id res chain seq x y z
N MET A 1 10.41 22.95 18.52
CA MET A 1 10.94 21.78 17.79
C MET A 1 10.46 21.87 16.36
N ASN A 2 11.27 21.47 15.38
CA ASN A 2 10.78 21.40 13.99
C ASN A 2 9.68 20.33 13.93
N LYS A 3 8.55 20.68 13.30
CA LYS A 3 7.43 19.77 13.08
C LYS A 3 7.86 18.63 12.14
N ILE A 4 7.71 17.39 12.59
CA ILE A 4 8.02 16.19 11.80
C ILE A 4 6.70 15.47 11.54
N THR A 5 6.25 15.53 10.30
CA THR A 5 4.95 14.97 9.91
C THR A 5 5.15 13.65 9.17
N GLY A 6 4.54 12.60 9.70
CA GLY A 6 4.44 11.29 9.08
C GLY A 6 3.32 11.25 8.03
N ILE A 7 3.53 10.48 6.97
CA ILE A 7 2.54 10.15 5.96
C ILE A 7 2.59 8.63 5.73
N ILE A 8 1.44 7.97 5.74
CA ILE A 8 1.31 6.55 5.43
C ILE A 8 0.77 6.43 4.02
N ALA A 9 1.50 5.77 3.12
CA ALA A 9 1.20 5.81 1.69
C ALA A 9 1.48 4.51 0.94
N GLU A 10 0.80 4.37 -0.19
CA GLU A 10 1.10 3.33 -1.20
C GLU A 10 1.66 3.91 -2.48
N PHE A 11 1.25 5.13 -2.84
CA PHE A 11 1.64 5.81 -4.08
C PHE A 11 1.59 4.91 -5.31
N ASN A 12 0.44 4.26 -5.55
CA ASN A 12 0.29 3.20 -6.55
C ASN A 12 -0.60 3.61 -7.77
N PRO A 13 -0.16 4.51 -8.68
CA PRO A 13 1.10 5.26 -8.70
C PRO A 13 1.00 6.62 -7.95
N PHE A 14 2.13 7.31 -7.81
CA PHE A 14 2.15 8.69 -7.31
C PHE A 14 1.49 9.65 -8.31
N HIS A 15 0.56 10.52 -7.90
CA HIS A 15 -0.18 11.42 -8.80
C HIS A 15 -0.41 12.79 -8.15
N LYS A 16 -1.02 13.76 -8.86
CA LYS A 16 -1.22 15.13 -8.35
C LYS A 16 -1.95 15.23 -7.01
N GLY A 17 -2.87 14.30 -6.73
CA GLY A 17 -3.53 14.19 -5.43
C GLY A 17 -2.57 13.91 -4.27
N HIS A 18 -1.53 13.11 -4.49
CA HIS A 18 -0.48 12.86 -3.50
C HIS A 18 0.45 14.07 -3.35
N GLU A 19 0.82 14.71 -4.47
CA GLU A 19 1.57 15.97 -4.44
C GLU A 19 0.82 17.05 -3.64
N TYR A 20 -0.48 17.19 -3.87
CA TYR A 20 -1.32 18.12 -3.13
C TYR A 20 -1.29 17.84 -1.62
N LEU A 21 -1.47 16.57 -1.21
CA LEU A 21 -1.36 16.17 0.20
C LEU A 21 -0.01 16.58 0.80
N LEU A 22 1.10 16.26 0.13
CA LEU A 22 2.43 16.62 0.61
C LEU A 22 2.62 18.15 0.69
N ASN A 23 2.05 18.91 -0.25
CA ASN A 23 2.14 20.37 -0.28
C ASN A 23 1.32 21.06 0.81
N GLN A 24 0.32 20.40 1.41
CA GLN A 24 -0.40 20.95 2.57
C GLN A 24 0.40 20.79 3.89
N ILE A 25 1.50 20.05 3.87
CA ILE A 25 2.29 19.74 5.06
C ILE A 25 3.48 20.67 5.16
N GLU A 26 3.55 21.41 6.27
CA GLU A 26 4.71 22.22 6.62
C GLU A 26 5.78 21.39 7.34
N GLY A 27 7.05 21.81 7.22
CA GLY A 27 8.16 21.13 7.88
C GLY A 27 8.61 19.83 7.19
N ILE A 28 9.17 18.93 8.01
CA ILE A 28 9.83 17.69 7.58
C ILE A 28 8.78 16.62 7.30
N LYS A 29 8.89 15.94 6.16
CA LYS A 29 7.94 14.91 5.73
C LYS A 29 8.58 13.52 5.69
N ILE A 30 8.10 12.63 6.54
CA ILE A 30 8.51 11.21 6.55
C ILE A 30 7.38 10.36 5.97
N VAL A 31 7.63 9.70 4.86
CA VAL A 31 6.68 8.77 4.25
C VAL A 31 7.03 7.34 4.67
N ALA A 32 6.12 6.68 5.36
CA ALA A 32 6.11 5.23 5.51
C ALA A 32 5.30 4.63 4.36
N MET A 33 5.99 3.99 3.42
CA MET A 33 5.42 3.56 2.15
C MET A 33 5.34 2.04 2.06
N SER A 34 4.18 1.49 1.65
CA SER A 34 4.09 0.07 1.27
C SER A 34 5.22 -0.28 0.30
N GLY A 35 5.90 -1.41 0.56
CA GLY A 35 6.86 -2.02 -0.36
C GLY A 35 6.17 -2.48 -1.65
N ASN A 36 6.66 -3.54 -2.28
CA ASN A 36 6.14 -3.97 -3.59
C ASN A 36 4.71 -4.56 -3.56
N TRP A 37 4.12 -4.73 -2.37
CA TRP A 37 2.77 -5.26 -2.18
C TRP A 37 1.92 -4.35 -1.30
N MET A 38 0.68 -4.13 -1.74
CA MET A 38 -0.27 -3.16 -1.21
C MET A 38 -1.22 -3.77 -0.18
N GLN A 39 -1.83 -2.90 0.62
CA GLN A 39 -2.80 -3.16 1.68
C GLN A 39 -3.99 -3.99 1.23
N ARG A 40 -4.43 -3.80 -0.02
CA ARG A 40 -5.56 -4.55 -0.57
C ARG A 40 -5.18 -5.91 -1.17
N GLY A 41 -3.91 -6.31 -1.09
CA GLY A 41 -3.42 -7.57 -1.67
C GLY A 41 -3.16 -7.47 -3.16
N GLU A 42 -2.50 -6.39 -3.59
CA GLU A 42 -2.16 -6.15 -5.00
C GLU A 42 -0.68 -5.79 -5.12
N PRO A 43 0.02 -6.18 -6.21
CA PRO A 43 1.35 -5.68 -6.48
C PRO A 43 1.29 -4.17 -6.77
N ALA A 44 2.36 -3.47 -6.42
CA ALA A 44 2.60 -2.13 -6.90
C ALA A 44 2.64 -2.11 -8.44
N ILE A 45 2.13 -1.05 -9.07
CA ILE A 45 2.31 -0.88 -10.51
C ILE A 45 3.78 -0.61 -10.85
N PHE A 46 4.45 0.20 -10.02
CA PHE A 46 5.88 0.48 -10.11
C PHE A 46 6.56 -0.02 -8.85
N ASP A 47 7.82 -0.44 -8.97
CA ASP A 47 8.57 -0.94 -7.83
C ASP A 47 8.74 0.11 -6.72
N LYS A 48 9.06 -0.35 -5.51
CA LYS A 48 9.22 0.48 -4.32
C LYS A 48 10.27 1.57 -4.48
N TRP A 49 11.34 1.30 -5.22
CA TRP A 49 12.41 2.26 -5.48
C TRP A 49 11.92 3.41 -6.38
N THR A 50 11.25 3.07 -7.48
CA THR A 50 10.65 4.05 -8.40
C THR A 50 9.64 4.94 -7.66
N ARG A 51 8.76 4.36 -6.84
CA ARG A 51 7.78 5.13 -6.07
C ARG A 51 8.44 6.00 -4.99
N ALA A 52 9.51 5.53 -4.34
CA ALA A 52 10.27 6.33 -3.39
C ALA A 52 10.94 7.53 -4.09
N GLN A 53 11.48 7.33 -5.30
CA GLN A 53 12.01 8.42 -6.12
C GLN A 53 10.93 9.46 -6.44
N MET A 54 9.73 9.02 -6.83
CA MET A 54 8.60 9.90 -7.10
C MET A 54 8.23 10.74 -5.88
N ALA A 55 8.14 10.11 -4.70
CA ALA A 55 7.82 10.79 -3.46
C ALA A 55 8.86 11.86 -3.08
N LEU A 56 10.15 11.55 -3.19
CA LEU A 56 11.23 12.49 -2.92
C LEU A 56 11.22 13.67 -3.89
N ALA A 57 11.02 13.41 -5.19
CA ALA A 57 10.93 14.45 -6.22
C ALA A 57 9.74 15.39 -5.99
N CYS A 58 8.70 14.94 -5.30
CA CYS A 58 7.51 15.70 -4.94
C CYS A 58 7.51 16.21 -3.48
N GLY A 59 8.68 16.25 -2.83
CA GLY A 59 8.87 16.98 -1.58
C GLY A 59 8.85 16.16 -0.29
N ALA A 60 8.83 14.83 -0.36
CA ALA A 60 9.14 13.99 0.81
C ALA A 60 10.62 14.17 1.22
N ASP A 61 10.91 14.16 2.51
CA ASP A 61 12.28 14.27 3.03
C ASP A 61 12.89 12.89 3.33
N LEU A 62 12.07 11.93 3.76
CA LEU A 62 12.50 10.57 4.04
C LEU A 62 11.41 9.60 3.60
N VAL A 63 11.79 8.52 2.91
CA VAL A 63 10.89 7.42 2.55
C VAL A 63 11.43 6.13 3.16
N VAL A 64 10.62 5.51 4.02
CA VAL A 64 10.90 4.21 4.64
C VAL A 64 9.90 3.16 4.16
N GLU A 65 10.35 1.92 4.11
CA GLU A 65 9.53 0.79 3.69
C GLU A 65 8.66 0.27 4.84
N LEU A 66 7.38 0.07 4.57
CA LEU A 66 6.53 -0.80 5.38
C LEU A 66 6.79 -2.25 4.95
N PRO A 67 7.23 -3.12 5.89
CA PRO A 67 7.41 -4.55 5.63
C PRO A 67 6.13 -5.16 5.07
N VAL A 68 6.25 -6.22 4.26
CA VAL A 68 5.08 -6.88 3.64
C VAL A 68 4.06 -7.39 4.66
N THR A 69 4.54 -7.78 5.84
CA THR A 69 3.76 -8.24 6.99
C THR A 69 2.95 -7.13 7.65
N VAL A 70 3.34 -5.86 7.45
CA VAL A 70 2.60 -4.65 7.84
C VAL A 70 1.76 -4.13 6.68
N SER A 71 2.32 -4.09 5.47
CA SER A 71 1.66 -3.47 4.31
C SER A 71 0.42 -4.25 3.91
N VAL A 72 0.50 -5.57 3.73
CA VAL A 72 -0.61 -6.41 3.26
C VAL A 72 -1.48 -6.83 4.46
N GLN A 73 -2.20 -5.91 5.07
CA GLN A 73 -2.97 -6.16 6.28
C GLN A 73 -4.37 -5.51 6.27
N ALA A 74 -5.19 -5.83 7.28
CA ALA A 74 -6.43 -5.08 7.49
C ALA A 74 -6.10 -3.66 7.93
N ALA A 75 -7.05 -2.72 7.79
CA ALA A 75 -6.82 -1.30 8.10
C ALA A 75 -6.20 -1.08 9.49
N ASP A 76 -6.72 -1.72 10.53
CA ASP A 76 -6.21 -1.61 11.91
C ASP A 76 -4.74 -2.01 12.05
N PHE A 77 -4.37 -3.18 11.53
CA PHE A 77 -2.99 -3.69 11.62
C PHE A 77 -2.03 -2.90 10.72
N PHE A 78 -2.47 -2.52 9.52
CA PHE A 78 -1.73 -1.65 8.62
C PHE A 78 -1.44 -0.30 9.28
N ALA A 79 -2.47 0.33 9.85
CA ALA A 79 -2.37 1.59 10.56
C ALA A 79 -1.47 1.49 11.79
N SER A 80 -1.66 0.48 12.64
CA SER A 80 -0.86 0.29 13.85
C SER A 80 0.63 0.16 13.51
N GLY A 81 0.99 -0.78 12.64
CA GLY A 81 2.40 -1.00 12.29
C GLY A 81 3.04 0.21 11.61
N ALA A 82 2.31 0.90 10.74
CA ALA A 82 2.81 2.09 10.08
C ALA A 82 2.98 3.29 11.04
N VAL A 83 2.04 3.50 11.97
CA VAL A 83 2.15 4.53 13.01
C VAL A 83 3.29 4.21 13.97
N ASP A 84 3.50 2.95 14.35
CA ASP A 84 4.60 2.55 15.23
C ASP A 84 5.97 2.78 14.58
N ILE A 85 6.12 2.45 13.29
CA ILE A 85 7.33 2.77 12.52
C ILE A 85 7.59 4.27 12.49
N LEU A 86 6.58 5.08 12.18
CA LEU A 86 6.72 6.53 12.12
C LEU A 86 7.01 7.14 13.51
N LYS A 87 6.32 6.67 14.56
CA LYS A 87 6.59 7.10 15.95
C LYS A 87 8.04 6.81 16.33
N ASN A 88 8.57 5.65 15.95
CA ASN A 88 9.95 5.28 16.21
C ASN A 88 10.98 6.17 15.50
N LEU A 89 10.57 6.91 14.47
CA LEU A 89 11.35 7.94 13.77
C LEU A 89 11.13 9.36 14.33
N GLY A 90 10.29 9.52 15.34
CA GLY A 90 10.09 10.77 16.06
C GLY A 90 9.09 11.73 15.42
N ILE A 91 8.09 11.23 14.68
CA ILE A 91 7.01 12.11 14.19
C ILE A 91 6.26 12.77 15.35
N THR A 92 5.85 14.01 15.16
CA THR A 92 4.96 14.76 16.05
C THR A 92 3.53 14.79 15.52
N ASP A 93 3.39 14.64 14.21
CA ASP A 93 2.13 14.76 13.49
C ASP A 93 1.98 13.63 12.48
N LEU A 94 0.74 13.23 12.20
CA LEU A 94 0.40 12.28 11.14
C LEU A 94 -0.62 12.93 10.22
N ALA A 95 -0.27 13.08 8.95
CA ALA A 95 -1.13 13.67 7.94
C ALA A 95 -1.68 12.62 6.97
N PHE A 96 -2.98 12.73 6.67
CA PHE A 96 -3.66 11.81 5.76
C PHE A 96 -4.84 12.49 5.04
N GLY A 97 -5.18 11.98 3.86
CA GLY A 97 -6.35 12.46 3.12
C GLY A 97 -7.64 11.87 3.69
N SER A 98 -8.67 12.70 3.91
CA SER A 98 -9.99 12.28 4.37
C SER A 98 -11.10 12.89 3.50
N GLU A 99 -12.19 12.16 3.27
CA GLU A 99 -13.42 12.71 2.70
C GLU A 99 -14.23 13.52 3.73
N SER A 100 -14.08 13.18 5.01
CA SER A 100 -14.81 13.79 6.12
C SER A 100 -14.03 14.93 6.79
N ALA A 101 -14.76 15.94 7.27
CA ALA A 101 -14.25 17.08 8.03
C ALA A 101 -14.51 16.91 9.54
N ILE A 102 -14.25 15.72 10.07
CA ILE A 102 -14.31 15.46 11.52
C ILE A 102 -12.94 15.68 12.16
N ASP A 103 -12.95 15.94 13.48
CA ASP A 103 -11.73 16.00 14.27
C ASP A 103 -11.31 14.59 14.71
N TYR A 104 -10.32 14.02 14.03
CA TYR A 104 -9.80 12.70 14.37
C TYR A 104 -9.02 12.68 15.68
N ASN A 105 -8.58 13.83 16.21
CA ASN A 105 -7.90 13.88 17.52
C ASN A 105 -8.89 13.55 18.63
N GLU A 106 -10.12 14.07 18.58
CA GLU A 106 -11.18 13.71 19.52
C GLU A 106 -11.48 12.20 19.49
N ILE A 107 -11.45 11.60 18.30
CA ILE A 107 -11.64 10.15 18.13
C ILE A 107 -10.50 9.35 18.77
N ALA A 108 -9.26 9.81 18.60
CA ALA A 108 -8.11 9.19 19.24
C ALA A 108 -8.20 9.30 20.77
N ASP A 109 -8.62 10.45 21.31
CA ASP A 109 -8.81 10.67 22.75
C ASP A 109 -9.92 9.79 23.34
N ILE A 110 -11.02 9.58 22.60
CA ILE A 110 -12.09 8.66 23.00
C ILE A 110 -11.55 7.23 23.07
N TYR A 111 -10.83 6.78 22.04
CA TYR A 111 -10.28 5.43 22.02
C TYR A 111 -9.20 5.24 23.10
N GLU A 112 -8.39 6.25 23.40
CA GLU A 112 -7.43 6.20 24.52
C GLU A 112 -8.12 5.95 25.86
N LYS A 113 -9.26 6.61 26.11
CA LYS A 113 -10.00 6.49 27.37
C LYS A 113 -10.86 5.23 27.46
N ARG A 114 -11.38 4.74 26.34
CA ARG A 114 -12.43 3.71 26.29
C ARG A 114 -12.08 2.49 25.45
N GLY A 115 -10.83 2.34 25.01
CA GLY A 115 -10.40 1.29 24.09
C GLY A 115 -10.75 -0.13 24.56
N GLU A 116 -10.63 -0.42 25.86
CA GLU A 116 -11.00 -1.72 26.43
C GLU A 116 -12.51 -2.00 26.33
N GLU A 117 -13.35 -1.01 26.61
CA GLU A 117 -14.81 -1.10 26.44
C GLU A 117 -15.19 -1.31 24.97
N MET A 118 -14.50 -0.59 24.08
CA MET A 118 -14.71 -0.64 22.63
C MET A 118 -14.36 -2.02 22.04
N GLU A 119 -13.24 -2.61 22.46
CA GLU A 119 -12.87 -3.97 22.05
C GLU A 119 -13.81 -5.02 22.64
N SER A 120 -14.25 -4.84 23.89
CA SER A 120 -15.26 -5.70 24.51
C SER A 120 -16.60 -5.64 23.76
N TYR A 121 -17.00 -4.45 23.29
CA TYR A 121 -18.17 -4.28 22.45
C TYR A 121 -18.05 -5.05 21.14
N ILE A 122 -16.92 -4.96 20.43
CA ILE A 122 -16.65 -5.75 19.21
C ILE A 122 -16.83 -7.25 19.47
N GLN A 123 -16.29 -7.76 20.58
CA GLN A 123 -16.37 -9.18 20.93
C GLN A 123 -17.80 -9.63 21.24
N SER A 124 -18.63 -8.73 21.80
CA SER A 124 -20.04 -9.03 22.09
C SER A 124 -20.95 -9.12 20.85
N LEU A 125 -20.51 -8.55 19.71
CA LEU A 125 -21.27 -8.57 18.46
C LEU A 125 -21.28 -9.95 17.79
N ALA A 126 -22.40 -10.28 17.15
CA ALA A 126 -22.64 -11.56 16.49
C ALA A 126 -21.50 -11.99 15.53
N ASP A 127 -21.09 -13.26 15.60
CA ASP A 127 -19.98 -13.85 14.82
C ASP A 127 -20.19 -13.85 13.30
N GLN A 128 -21.44 -13.73 12.86
CA GLN A 128 -21.79 -13.63 11.45
C GLN A 128 -21.40 -12.29 10.82
N LEU A 129 -21.20 -11.25 11.63
CA LEU A 129 -20.72 -9.95 11.16
C LEU A 129 -19.23 -10.05 10.83
N SER A 130 -18.87 -9.52 9.68
CA SER A 130 -17.47 -9.35 9.31
C SER A 130 -16.80 -8.34 10.24
N TYR A 131 -15.48 -8.45 10.41
CA TYR A 131 -14.73 -7.53 11.24
C TYR A 131 -14.94 -6.04 10.87
N PRO A 132 -14.95 -5.64 9.58
CA PRO A 132 -15.29 -4.25 9.21
C PRO A 132 -16.69 -3.81 9.65
N GLU A 133 -17.70 -4.69 9.61
CA GLU A 133 -19.04 -4.35 10.11
C GLU A 133 -19.05 -4.18 11.63
N LYS A 134 -18.29 -5.02 12.35
CA LYS A 134 -18.14 -4.89 13.80
C LYS A 134 -17.44 -3.58 14.19
N THR A 135 -16.37 -3.18 13.50
CA THR A 135 -15.67 -1.92 13.79
C THR A 135 -16.51 -0.69 13.44
N GLN A 136 -17.29 -0.72 12.35
CA GLN A 136 -18.25 0.35 12.03
C GLN A 136 -19.29 0.54 13.14
N LYS A 137 -19.90 -0.56 13.62
CA LYS A 137 -20.86 -0.51 14.73
C LYS A 137 -20.23 0.02 16.01
N MET A 138 -18.99 -0.37 16.30
CA MET A 138 -18.24 0.16 17.45
C MET A 138 -18.06 1.67 17.34
N TRP A 139 -17.55 2.19 16.21
CA TRP A 139 -17.39 3.64 16.03
C TRP A 139 -18.73 4.37 16.15
N GLN A 140 -19.78 3.89 15.47
CA GLN A 140 -21.15 4.44 15.61
C GLN A 140 -21.59 4.54 17.07
N HIS A 141 -21.41 3.47 17.85
CA HIS A 141 -21.86 3.41 19.23
C HIS A 141 -21.12 4.39 20.15
N PHE A 142 -19.80 4.51 19.99
CA PHE A 142 -18.96 5.27 20.92
C PHE A 142 -18.73 6.73 20.51
N THR A 143 -18.86 7.06 19.22
CA THR A 143 -18.54 8.40 18.70
C THR A 143 -19.69 9.05 17.94
N GLY A 144 -20.77 8.30 17.64
CA GLY A 144 -21.88 8.80 16.83
C GLY A 144 -21.57 8.98 15.35
N ILE A 145 -20.38 8.57 14.89
CA ILE A 145 -19.98 8.66 13.48
C ILE A 145 -20.88 7.77 12.62
N GLU A 146 -21.44 8.34 11.56
CA GLU A 146 -22.19 7.59 10.55
C GLU A 146 -21.29 7.12 9.40
N PHE A 147 -21.61 5.95 8.85
CA PHE A 147 -20.90 5.35 7.72
C PHE A 147 -21.85 5.25 6.53
N ASP A 148 -21.56 5.99 5.47
CA ASP A 148 -22.32 5.95 4.21
C ASP A 148 -21.87 4.83 3.26
N GLY A 149 -20.81 4.08 3.62
CA GLY A 149 -20.23 3.01 2.82
C GLY A 149 -19.39 3.48 1.62
N ASN A 150 -19.33 4.78 1.35
CA ASN A 150 -18.66 5.37 0.19
C ASN A 150 -17.34 6.09 0.53
N THR A 151 -16.86 5.95 1.77
CA THR A 151 -15.73 6.71 2.32
C THR A 151 -14.58 5.80 2.79
N PRO A 152 -13.83 5.15 1.87
CA PRO A 152 -12.77 4.22 2.25
C PRO A 152 -11.57 4.90 2.92
N ASN A 153 -11.28 6.18 2.66
CA ASN A 153 -10.22 6.88 3.38
C ASN A 153 -10.67 7.31 4.79
N HIS A 154 -11.97 7.54 5.00
CA HIS A 154 -12.53 7.72 6.34
C HIS A 154 -12.31 6.49 7.24
N VAL A 155 -12.56 5.28 6.73
CA VAL A 155 -12.28 4.04 7.48
C VAL A 155 -10.81 3.92 7.85
N LEU A 156 -9.91 4.28 6.92
CA LEU A 156 -8.47 4.25 7.17
C LEU A 156 -8.03 5.33 8.18
N ALA A 157 -8.65 6.50 8.13
CA ALA A 157 -8.40 7.58 9.08
C ALA A 157 -8.85 7.22 10.52
N LEU A 158 -9.95 6.49 10.68
CA LEU A 158 -10.35 5.94 11.99
C LEU A 158 -9.35 4.90 12.49
N ALA A 159 -8.80 4.06 11.60
CA ALA A 159 -7.73 3.14 11.96
C ALA A 159 -6.44 3.89 12.39
N TYR A 160 -6.13 5.02 11.76
CA TYR A 160 -5.03 5.89 12.21
C TYR A 160 -5.31 6.54 13.57
N ALA A 161 -6.54 6.99 13.82
CA ALA A 161 -6.93 7.54 15.12
C ALA A 161 -6.79 6.50 16.23
N LYS A 162 -7.30 5.29 16.00
CA LYS A 162 -7.10 4.12 16.86
C LYS A 162 -5.61 3.85 17.11
N ALA A 163 -4.82 3.85 16.05
CA ALA A 163 -3.39 3.58 16.14
C ALA A 163 -2.60 4.69 16.84
N ALA A 164 -3.06 5.94 16.81
CA ALA A 164 -2.38 7.10 17.40
C ALA A 164 -2.78 7.38 18.85
N ALA A 165 -3.89 6.81 19.32
CA ALA A 165 -4.37 6.94 20.71
C ALA A 165 -3.25 6.65 21.73
N GLY A 166 -3.08 7.54 22.72
CA GLY A 166 -2.01 7.43 23.74
C GLY A 166 -0.57 7.60 23.22
N LYS A 167 -0.36 7.95 21.95
CA LYS A 167 0.99 8.08 21.37
C LYS A 167 1.50 9.52 21.26
N GLN A 168 0.71 10.52 21.66
CA GLN A 168 1.03 11.94 21.55
C GLN A 168 1.35 12.36 20.11
N ILE A 169 0.57 11.85 19.15
CA ILE A 169 0.68 12.16 17.72
C ILE A 169 -0.53 12.98 17.32
N ASN A 170 -0.31 14.19 16.82
CA ASN A 170 -1.38 15.05 16.34
C ASN A 170 -1.86 14.60 14.95
N LEU A 171 -3.16 14.41 14.77
CA LEU A 171 -3.75 13.94 13.52
C LEU A 171 -4.18 15.11 12.63
N GLN A 172 -3.70 15.11 11.39
CA GLN A 172 -3.95 16.15 10.40
C GLN A 172 -4.70 15.58 9.21
N ALA A 173 -6.03 15.65 9.30
CA ALA A 173 -6.90 15.31 8.18
C ALA A 173 -6.88 16.43 7.14
N ILE A 174 -6.38 16.10 5.94
CA ILE A 174 -6.37 16.99 4.80
C ILE A 174 -7.54 16.62 3.90
N LYS A 175 -8.42 17.60 3.62
CA LYS A 175 -9.57 17.38 2.75
C LYS A 175 -9.07 17.03 1.35
N ARG A 176 -9.53 15.89 0.82
CA ARG A 176 -9.16 15.47 -0.53
C ARG A 176 -9.80 16.40 -1.58
N VAL A 177 -9.10 16.63 -2.69
CA VAL A 177 -9.61 17.37 -3.88
C VAL A 177 -9.68 16.43 -5.10
N GLY A 178 -10.77 16.46 -5.87
CA GLY A 178 -10.99 15.63 -7.08
C GLY A 178 -12.23 14.72 -7.07
N LYS A 179 -12.48 14.01 -8.18
CA LYS A 179 -13.50 12.94 -8.26
C LYS A 179 -12.91 11.61 -7.77
N PHE A 180 -13.16 11.28 -6.51
CA PHE A 180 -12.68 10.03 -5.91
C PHE A 180 -13.46 8.84 -6.48
N HIS A 181 -12.76 7.72 -6.72
CA HIS A 181 -13.32 6.49 -7.29
C HIS A 181 -13.80 6.56 -8.76
N SER A 182 -13.67 7.71 -9.42
CA SER A 182 -13.89 7.78 -10.87
C SER A 182 -12.88 6.91 -11.62
N LEU A 183 -13.39 6.11 -12.56
CA LEU A 183 -12.58 5.39 -13.56
C LEU A 183 -12.24 6.29 -14.76
N GLU A 184 -12.92 7.43 -14.89
CA GLU A 184 -12.66 8.41 -15.94
C GLU A 184 -11.55 9.38 -15.53
N LEU A 185 -10.66 9.67 -16.48
CA LEU A 185 -9.70 10.77 -16.38
C LEU A 185 -10.40 12.10 -16.64
N THR A 186 -11.01 12.68 -15.61
CA THR A 186 -11.50 14.06 -15.67
C THR A 186 -10.38 15.04 -15.36
N GLU A 187 -10.38 16.25 -15.93
CA GLU A 187 -9.34 17.28 -15.70
C GLU A 187 -8.97 17.44 -14.21
N GLY A 188 -7.66 17.48 -13.92
CA GLY A 188 -7.13 17.66 -12.56
C GLY A 188 -6.80 16.36 -11.83
N PHE A 189 -7.48 16.10 -10.71
CA PHE A 189 -7.15 15.03 -9.75
C PHE A 189 -7.79 13.69 -10.11
N ALA A 190 -7.13 12.89 -10.95
CA ALA A 190 -7.56 11.53 -11.27
C ALA A 190 -7.32 10.55 -10.11
N SER A 191 -8.11 9.48 -10.04
CA SER A 191 -7.91 8.38 -9.09
C SER A 191 -6.71 7.51 -9.51
N ALA A 192 -6.02 6.92 -8.54
CA ALA A 192 -4.93 5.99 -8.81
C ALA A 192 -5.41 4.80 -9.68
N THR A 193 -6.64 4.31 -9.48
CA THR A 193 -7.22 3.22 -10.27
C THR A 193 -7.41 3.60 -11.73
N ALA A 194 -7.95 4.78 -12.02
CA ALA A 194 -8.11 5.26 -13.40
C ALA A 194 -6.76 5.39 -14.11
N LEU A 195 -5.73 5.91 -13.42
CA LEU A 195 -4.38 6.00 -13.96
C LEU A 195 -3.78 4.62 -14.26
N ARG A 196 -3.98 3.63 -13.39
CA ARG A 196 -3.52 2.26 -13.66
C ARG A 196 -4.20 1.67 -14.90
N GLN A 197 -5.53 1.83 -15.03
CA GLN A 197 -6.28 1.33 -16.18
C GLN A 197 -5.80 1.96 -17.49
N GLU A 198 -5.64 3.28 -17.54
CA GLU A 198 -5.14 3.95 -18.74
C GLU A 198 -3.73 3.48 -19.10
N LEU A 199 -2.84 3.33 -18.11
CA LEU A 199 -1.48 2.85 -18.34
C LEU A 199 -1.42 1.44 -18.95
N PHE A 200 -2.26 0.52 -18.48
CA PHE A 200 -2.31 -0.83 -19.06
C PHE A 200 -2.95 -0.82 -20.44
N SER A 201 -4.02 -0.04 -20.65
CA SER A 201 -4.61 0.16 -21.99
C SER A 201 -3.61 0.71 -23.01
N LEU A 202 -2.77 1.69 -22.60
CA LEU A 202 -1.70 2.23 -23.45
C LEU A 202 -0.65 1.15 -23.79
N THR A 203 -0.27 0.34 -22.79
CA THR A 203 0.71 -0.74 -22.97
C THR A 203 0.18 -1.84 -23.90
N GLU A 204 -1.08 -2.24 -23.74
CA GLU A 204 -1.73 -3.24 -24.59
C GLU A 204 -1.85 -2.78 -26.04
N ARG A 205 -2.31 -1.53 -26.26
CA ARG A 205 -2.35 -0.93 -27.60
C ARG A 205 -0.97 -0.92 -28.26
N GLN A 206 0.07 -0.59 -27.51
CA GLN A 206 1.44 -0.58 -28.01
C GLN A 206 1.95 -1.98 -28.40
N ASN A 207 1.65 -2.99 -27.59
CA ASN A 207 2.02 -4.38 -27.90
C ASN A 207 1.31 -4.88 -29.17
N LEU A 208 0.00 -4.64 -29.29
CA LEU A 208 -0.78 -5.02 -30.48
C LEU A 208 -0.24 -4.37 -31.77
N LEU A 209 0.13 -3.09 -31.72
CA LEU A 209 0.73 -2.39 -32.86
C LEU A 209 2.10 -2.98 -33.25
N THR A 210 2.90 -3.41 -32.26
CA THR A 210 4.22 -4.00 -32.50
C THR A 210 4.09 -5.39 -33.14
N GLU A 211 3.13 -6.20 -32.68
CA GLU A 211 2.82 -7.52 -33.26
C GLU A 211 2.28 -7.41 -34.69
N GLN A 212 1.43 -6.42 -34.97
CA GLN A 212 0.85 -6.23 -36.31
C GLN A 212 1.84 -5.73 -37.36
N THR A 213 2.90 -5.03 -36.96
CA THR A 213 3.81 -4.36 -37.90
C THR A 213 5.03 -5.19 -38.30
N ASN A 214 5.26 -6.38 -37.70
CA ASN A 214 6.44 -7.23 -37.93
C ASN A 214 7.80 -6.46 -37.94
N GLN A 215 7.84 -5.28 -37.33
CA GLN A 215 9.07 -4.49 -37.29
C GLN A 215 9.99 -5.10 -36.24
N SER A 216 11.05 -5.76 -36.72
CA SER A 216 12.17 -6.20 -35.90
C SER A 216 12.64 -5.06 -35.01
N VAL A 217 12.56 -5.27 -33.70
CA VAL A 217 12.86 -4.29 -32.64
C VAL A 217 14.36 -4.04 -32.61
N SER A 218 14.84 -3.17 -33.49
CA SER A 218 16.16 -2.55 -33.36
C SER A 218 16.00 -1.23 -32.60
N ASN A 219 16.26 -1.28 -31.29
CA ASN A 219 16.73 -0.18 -30.45
C ASN A 219 16.13 1.24 -30.61
N LYS A 220 14.85 1.39 -30.97
CA LYS A 220 14.11 2.60 -30.62
C LYS A 220 13.21 2.27 -29.45
N SER A 221 13.52 2.85 -28.28
CA SER A 221 12.56 2.97 -27.20
C SER A 221 11.33 3.65 -27.80
N VAL A 222 10.32 2.86 -28.15
CA VAL A 222 9.02 3.40 -28.50
C VAL A 222 8.52 4.03 -27.21
N LEU A 223 8.77 5.34 -27.09
CA LEU A 223 8.35 6.16 -25.97
C LEU A 223 6.86 5.90 -25.80
N THR A 224 6.46 5.34 -24.66
CA THR A 224 5.05 5.29 -24.31
C THR A 224 4.54 6.73 -24.38
N ASP A 225 3.55 6.99 -25.24
CA ASP A 225 2.95 8.32 -25.30
C ASP A 225 2.20 8.57 -23.98
N LEU A 226 2.82 9.37 -23.10
CA LEU A 226 2.25 9.73 -21.80
C LEU A 226 1.39 11.00 -21.89
N SER A 227 1.09 11.48 -23.10
CA SER A 227 0.29 12.70 -23.31
C SER A 227 -1.08 12.62 -22.63
N ALA A 228 -1.69 11.43 -22.60
CA ALA A 228 -3.00 11.17 -21.98
C ALA A 228 -3.00 11.36 -20.45
N ILE A 229 -1.85 11.16 -19.78
CA ILE A 229 -1.76 11.22 -18.31
C ILE A 229 -1.01 12.46 -17.80
N LYS A 230 -0.38 13.24 -18.68
CA LYS A 230 0.48 14.38 -18.32
C LYS A 230 -0.22 15.40 -17.40
N ASN A 231 -1.54 15.55 -17.53
CA ASN A 231 -2.32 16.50 -16.75
C ASN A 231 -2.68 16.00 -15.34
N HIS A 232 -2.44 14.72 -15.04
CA HIS A 232 -2.78 14.07 -13.77
C HIS A 232 -1.55 13.70 -12.94
N VAL A 233 -0.36 13.82 -13.52
CA VAL A 233 0.93 13.45 -12.95
C VAL A 233 1.79 14.72 -12.82
N PRO A 234 2.52 14.90 -11.70
CA PRO A 234 3.49 15.99 -11.59
C PRO A 234 4.57 15.89 -12.68
N SER A 235 4.93 17.02 -13.28
CA SER A 235 5.93 17.06 -14.36
C SER A 235 7.28 16.49 -13.92
N ALA A 236 7.66 16.73 -12.67
CA ALA A 236 8.90 16.25 -12.06
C ALA A 236 9.06 14.72 -12.09
N ILE A 237 7.95 13.97 -12.17
CA ILE A 237 7.96 12.50 -12.12
C ILE A 237 7.42 11.85 -13.39
N LEU A 238 7.05 12.63 -14.42
CA LEU A 238 6.45 12.10 -15.64
C LEU A 238 7.37 11.08 -16.34
N ALA A 239 8.68 11.30 -16.33
CA ALA A 239 9.63 10.35 -16.92
C ALA A 239 9.66 9.00 -16.18
N ALA A 240 9.44 8.98 -14.87
CA ALA A 240 9.41 7.75 -14.08
C ALA A 240 8.20 6.86 -14.41
N TYR A 241 7.18 7.39 -15.09
CA TYR A 241 6.07 6.60 -15.61
C TYR A 241 6.46 5.71 -16.80
N ALA A 242 7.64 5.90 -17.39
CA ALA A 242 8.19 4.99 -18.39
C ALA A 242 8.80 3.71 -17.77
N SER A 243 8.98 3.65 -16.44
CA SER A 243 9.55 2.50 -15.74
C SER A 243 8.76 1.21 -15.97
N PRO A 244 9.37 0.02 -15.75
CA PRO A 244 8.69 -1.26 -15.82
C PRO A 244 7.44 -1.30 -14.92
N LYS A 245 6.39 -1.98 -15.39
CA LYS A 245 5.09 -2.04 -14.73
C LYS A 245 4.60 -3.46 -14.57
N THR A 246 3.79 -3.71 -13.55
CA THR A 246 3.10 -4.99 -13.38
C THR A 246 1.70 -4.81 -12.81
N ASN A 247 0.89 -5.86 -12.94
CA ASN A 247 -0.45 -5.95 -12.38
C ASN A 247 -0.72 -7.37 -11.89
N LEU A 248 -1.89 -7.59 -11.30
CA LEU A 248 -2.28 -8.89 -10.79
C LEU A 248 -2.32 -10.01 -11.84
N ALA A 249 -2.61 -9.69 -13.11
CA ALA A 249 -2.72 -10.70 -14.15
C ALA A 249 -1.37 -11.43 -14.38
N ALA A 250 -0.25 -10.73 -14.22
CA ALA A 250 1.09 -11.30 -14.34
C ALA A 250 1.39 -12.41 -13.31
N TYR A 251 0.72 -12.39 -12.15
CA TYR A 251 0.95 -13.34 -11.07
C TYR A 251 -0.08 -14.46 -10.99
N PHE A 252 -1.18 -14.35 -11.74
CA PHE A 252 -2.26 -15.33 -11.67
C PHE A 252 -1.79 -16.76 -12.01
N PRO A 253 -0.93 -17.00 -13.03
CA PRO A 253 -0.39 -18.33 -13.29
C PRO A 253 0.44 -18.90 -12.13
N LEU A 254 1.23 -18.06 -11.44
CA LEU A 254 2.04 -18.47 -10.29
C LEU A 254 1.16 -18.87 -9.11
N LEU A 255 0.13 -18.07 -8.84
CA LEU A 255 -0.87 -18.37 -7.81
C LEU A 255 -1.66 -19.65 -8.13
N GLN A 256 -2.03 -19.82 -9.40
CA GLN A 256 -2.69 -21.02 -9.91
C GLN A 256 -1.84 -22.28 -9.71
N TYR A 257 -0.54 -22.19 -10.00
CA TYR A 257 0.41 -23.27 -9.73
C TYR A 257 0.47 -23.55 -8.22
N LYS A 258 0.74 -22.52 -7.41
CA LYS A 258 0.88 -22.64 -5.95
C LYS A 258 -0.33 -23.28 -5.28
N ILE A 259 -1.56 -22.84 -5.61
CA ILE A 259 -2.79 -23.41 -5.03
C ILE A 259 -2.99 -24.88 -5.43
N ARG A 260 -2.58 -25.28 -6.64
CA ARG A 260 -2.76 -26.67 -7.13
C ARG A 260 -1.78 -27.65 -6.50
N VAL A 261 -0.52 -27.23 -6.33
CA VAL A 261 0.54 -28.12 -5.84
C VAL A 261 0.65 -28.16 -4.31
N ASP A 262 0.18 -27.12 -3.62
CA ASP A 262 0.28 -27.05 -2.17
C ASP A 262 -0.81 -27.89 -1.49
N GLU A 263 -0.40 -29.01 -0.89
CA GLU A 263 -1.29 -29.90 -0.16
C GLU A 263 -1.83 -29.26 1.13
N HIS A 264 -1.10 -28.33 1.72
CA HIS A 264 -1.38 -27.74 3.03
C HIS A 264 -1.50 -26.22 2.98
N LEU A 265 -2.38 -25.70 2.11
CA LEU A 265 -2.61 -24.25 1.97
C LEU A 265 -2.99 -23.58 3.30
N GLU A 266 -3.62 -24.32 4.22
CA GLU A 266 -3.94 -23.87 5.56
C GLU A 266 -2.73 -23.43 6.39
N ASN A 267 -1.50 -23.76 6.00
CA ASN A 267 -0.28 -23.29 6.66
C ASN A 267 0.04 -21.82 6.36
N ASN A 268 -0.63 -21.24 5.36
CA ASN A 268 -0.51 -19.83 5.03
C ASN A 268 -1.34 -18.97 5.99
N PHE A 269 -0.86 -17.75 6.24
CA PHE A 269 -1.49 -16.78 7.12
C PHE A 269 -2.98 -16.57 6.76
N GLN A 270 -3.84 -16.66 7.78
CA GLN A 270 -5.30 -16.52 7.69
C GLN A 270 -6.05 -17.51 6.78
N VAL A 271 -5.39 -18.53 6.24
CA VAL A 271 -6.05 -19.61 5.50
C VAL A 271 -6.45 -20.70 6.49
N ASN A 272 -7.76 -20.96 6.60
CA ASN A 272 -8.29 -22.10 7.36
C ASN A 272 -8.64 -23.26 6.41
N GLN A 273 -9.03 -24.41 6.97
CA GLN A 273 -9.38 -25.59 6.19
C GLN A 273 -10.53 -25.34 5.21
N GLU A 274 -11.56 -24.60 5.63
CA GLU A 274 -12.69 -24.22 4.77
C GLU A 274 -12.22 -23.43 3.54
N LEU A 275 -11.39 -22.40 3.74
CA LEU A 275 -10.82 -21.59 2.67
C LEU A 275 -9.90 -22.41 1.77
N SER A 276 -9.08 -23.30 2.34
CA SER A 276 -8.19 -24.22 1.60
C SER A 276 -9.00 -25.06 0.59
N VAL A 277 -10.05 -25.74 1.06
CA VAL A 277 -10.94 -26.55 0.20
C VAL A 277 -11.61 -25.69 -0.87
N ARG A 278 -12.12 -24.51 -0.49
CA ARG A 278 -12.81 -23.61 -1.42
C ARG A 278 -11.88 -23.08 -2.51
N LEU A 279 -10.67 -22.66 -2.15
CA LEU A 279 -9.65 -22.18 -3.08
C LEU A 279 -9.23 -23.27 -4.06
N LYS A 280 -8.93 -24.49 -3.57
CA LYS A 280 -8.57 -25.64 -4.41
C LYS A 280 -9.68 -26.03 -5.39
N LYS A 281 -10.95 -25.84 -5.01
CA LYS A 281 -12.08 -26.04 -5.91
C LYS A 281 -12.17 -24.93 -6.95
N ALA A 282 -12.18 -23.67 -6.51
CA ALA A 282 -12.38 -22.50 -7.38
C ALA A 282 -11.26 -22.31 -8.41
N VAL A 283 -10.00 -22.58 -8.04
CA VAL A 283 -8.84 -22.37 -8.92
C VAL A 283 -8.88 -23.25 -10.18
N LYS A 284 -9.64 -24.36 -10.16
CA LYS A 284 -9.78 -25.28 -11.30
C LYS A 284 -10.56 -24.67 -12.46
N SER A 285 -11.52 -23.78 -12.16
CA SER A 285 -12.42 -23.17 -13.14
C SER A 285 -12.18 -21.68 -13.36
N ALA A 286 -11.62 -20.96 -12.39
CA ALA A 286 -11.36 -19.53 -12.51
C ALA A 286 -10.32 -19.24 -13.61
N LYS A 287 -10.69 -18.35 -14.55
CA LYS A 287 -9.85 -17.95 -15.69
C LYS A 287 -8.95 -16.75 -15.39
N ASN A 288 -9.31 -15.98 -14.38
CA ASN A 288 -8.55 -14.82 -13.91
C ASN A 288 -8.74 -14.67 -12.40
N LEU A 289 -8.00 -13.73 -11.81
CA LEU A 289 -8.04 -13.50 -10.38
C LEU A 289 -9.41 -13.01 -9.88
N ASP A 290 -10.08 -12.14 -10.63
CA ASP A 290 -11.38 -11.61 -10.22
C ASP A 290 -12.43 -12.72 -10.16
N GLU A 291 -12.47 -13.62 -11.15
CA GLU A 291 -13.30 -14.82 -11.11
C GLU A 291 -12.97 -15.73 -9.91
N LEU A 292 -11.68 -15.88 -9.58
CA LEU A 292 -11.27 -16.64 -8.39
C LEU A 292 -11.78 -15.97 -7.11
N VAL A 293 -11.67 -14.65 -7.00
CA VAL A 293 -12.17 -13.87 -5.86
C VAL A 293 -13.69 -14.02 -5.73
N GLU A 294 -14.44 -13.89 -6.82
CA GLU A 294 -15.91 -14.04 -6.80
C GLU A 294 -16.35 -15.45 -6.37
N GLN A 295 -15.66 -16.49 -6.84
CA GLN A 295 -15.98 -17.87 -6.47
C GLN A 295 -15.67 -18.18 -4.98
N VAL A 296 -14.64 -17.54 -4.41
CA VAL A 296 -14.21 -17.75 -3.02
C VAL A 296 -14.98 -16.85 -2.04
N TYR A 297 -15.47 -15.70 -2.49
CA TYR A 297 -16.19 -14.72 -1.68
C TYR A 297 -17.40 -15.32 -0.93
N THR A 298 -17.59 -14.86 0.30
CA THR A 298 -18.81 -15.03 1.10
C THR A 298 -19.08 -13.78 1.91
N LYS A 299 -20.26 -13.66 2.54
CA LYS A 299 -20.52 -12.58 3.51
C LYS A 299 -19.48 -12.52 4.63
N ARG A 300 -18.97 -13.68 5.07
CA ARG A 300 -17.92 -13.81 6.10
C ARG A 300 -16.52 -13.48 5.55
N TYR A 301 -16.25 -13.80 4.29
CA TYR A 301 -14.96 -13.57 3.62
C TYR A 301 -15.13 -12.53 2.52
N THR A 302 -15.02 -11.25 2.90
CA THR A 302 -15.14 -10.13 1.97
C THR A 302 -14.12 -10.22 0.83
N LYS A 303 -14.43 -9.65 -0.34
CA LYS A 303 -13.53 -9.66 -1.50
C LYS A 303 -12.14 -9.10 -1.19
N ALA A 304 -12.08 -8.05 -0.37
CA ALA A 304 -10.81 -7.46 0.08
C ALA A 304 -10.00 -8.40 1.00
N ARG A 305 -10.66 -9.23 1.81
CA ARG A 305 -9.99 -10.28 2.59
C ARG A 305 -9.49 -11.38 1.66
N VAL A 306 -10.30 -11.83 0.71
CA VAL A 306 -9.91 -12.87 -0.25
C VAL A 306 -8.70 -12.42 -1.08
N ARG A 307 -8.67 -11.19 -1.60
CA ARG A 307 -7.50 -10.66 -2.33
C ARG A 307 -6.22 -10.73 -1.50
N ARG A 308 -6.25 -10.28 -0.24
CA ARG A 308 -5.11 -10.42 0.68
C ARG A 308 -4.72 -11.88 0.94
N LEU A 309 -5.67 -12.79 1.12
CA LEU A 309 -5.38 -14.23 1.28
C LEU A 309 -4.64 -14.80 0.07
N LEU A 310 -5.06 -14.42 -1.15
CA LEU A 310 -4.37 -14.84 -2.37
C LEU A 310 -2.94 -14.30 -2.42
N THR A 311 -2.70 -13.07 -1.96
CA THR A 311 -1.35 -12.53 -1.79
C THR A 311 -0.54 -13.32 -0.75
N TYR A 312 -1.10 -13.63 0.42
CA TYR A 312 -0.41 -14.43 1.43
C TYR A 312 0.01 -15.81 0.90
N ILE A 313 -0.84 -16.45 0.10
CA ILE A 313 -0.54 -17.73 -0.55
C ILE A 313 0.57 -17.57 -1.60
N LEU A 314 0.46 -16.55 -2.46
CA LEU A 314 1.47 -16.27 -3.49
C LEU A 314 2.85 -16.03 -2.87
N LEU A 315 2.90 -15.27 -1.78
CA LEU A 315 4.13 -14.93 -1.07
C LEU A 315 4.57 -15.99 -0.07
N ASN A 316 3.72 -17.00 0.16
CA ASN A 316 3.92 -18.07 1.13
C ASN A 316 4.19 -17.52 2.55
N ILE A 317 3.33 -16.62 3.01
CA ILE A 317 3.41 -16.01 4.35
C ILE A 317 2.95 -17.05 5.39
N PRO A 318 3.80 -17.41 6.38
CA PRO A 318 3.45 -18.40 7.39
C PRO A 318 2.39 -17.88 8.37
N LYS A 319 1.70 -18.78 9.08
CA LYS A 319 0.72 -18.40 10.13
C LYS A 319 1.30 -17.51 11.24
N GLN A 320 2.56 -17.72 11.56
CA GLN A 320 3.28 -17.00 12.59
C GLN A 320 4.52 -16.39 11.95
N PHE A 321 4.74 -15.13 12.24
CA PHE A 321 5.89 -14.37 11.80
C PHE A 321 6.14 -13.25 12.80
N ASP A 322 7.39 -12.82 12.86
CA ASP A 322 7.79 -11.65 13.64
C ASP A 322 7.79 -10.41 12.75
N LEU A 323 7.57 -9.25 13.35
CA LEU A 323 7.78 -7.97 12.67
C LEU A 323 9.26 -7.59 12.77
N PRO A 324 9.85 -6.99 11.73
CA PRO A 324 11.23 -6.56 11.80
C PRO A 324 11.40 -5.41 12.81
N GLU A 325 12.47 -5.47 13.59
CA GLU A 325 12.82 -4.43 14.57
C GLU A 325 13.40 -3.18 13.90
N GLN A 326 14.02 -3.36 12.74
CA GLN A 326 14.70 -2.30 12.01
C GLN A 326 13.82 -1.74 10.88
N ILE A 327 14.08 -0.49 10.54
CA ILE A 327 13.36 0.27 9.53
C ILE A 327 14.24 0.38 8.28
N HIS A 328 13.76 -0.17 7.17
CA HIS A 328 14.45 -0.09 5.90
C HIS A 328 14.17 1.23 5.18
N VAL A 329 15.23 1.90 4.73
CA VAL A 329 15.18 3.22 4.09
C VAL A 329 15.24 3.07 2.57
N LEU A 330 14.24 3.61 1.88
CA LEU A 330 14.19 3.61 0.41
C LEU A 330 14.83 4.87 -0.19
N GLY A 331 14.80 5.99 0.52
CA GLY A 331 15.51 7.19 0.11
C GLY A 331 15.27 8.41 0.99
N PHE A 332 16.08 9.45 0.80
CA PHE A 332 16.08 10.65 1.65
C PHE A 332 16.62 11.90 0.94
N SER A 333 16.19 13.08 1.39
CA SER A 333 16.76 14.41 1.13
C SER A 333 17.90 14.73 2.11
N LYS A 334 18.52 15.92 2.01
CA LYS A 334 19.52 16.35 3.00
C LYS A 334 18.91 16.43 4.40
N THR A 335 17.70 16.99 4.53
CA THR A 335 16.95 17.05 5.78
C THR A 335 16.62 15.65 6.30
N GLY A 336 16.19 14.73 5.42
CA GLY A 336 15.94 13.34 5.81
C GLY A 336 17.20 12.62 6.32
N GLN A 337 18.37 12.96 5.78
CA GLN A 337 19.65 12.42 6.25
C GLN A 337 19.93 12.77 7.72
N GLU A 338 19.53 13.96 8.18
CA GLU A 338 19.67 14.38 9.58
C GLU A 338 18.80 13.52 10.51
N ILE A 339 17.56 13.20 10.09
CA ILE A 339 16.67 12.29 10.82
C ILE A 339 17.28 10.88 10.91
N LEU A 340 17.86 10.39 9.81
CA LEU A 340 18.54 9.09 9.79
C LEU A 340 19.75 9.07 10.74
N ALA A 341 20.50 10.17 10.82
CA ALA A 341 21.64 10.26 11.72
C ALA A 341 21.24 10.17 13.20
N GLN A 342 20.06 10.67 13.56
CA GLN A 342 19.50 10.58 14.92
C GLN A 342 18.98 9.16 15.26
N ASN A 343 18.70 8.34 14.25
CA ASN A 343 18.06 7.03 14.40
C ASN A 343 18.95 5.83 14.01
N ARG A 344 20.27 6.02 13.85
CA ARG A 344 21.20 5.02 13.25
C ARG A 344 21.03 3.58 13.72
N GLY A 345 20.79 3.34 15.02
CA GLY A 345 20.65 1.99 15.58
C GLY A 345 19.41 1.22 15.09
N LYS A 346 18.41 1.92 14.56
CA LYS A 346 17.14 1.35 14.09
C LYS A 346 17.06 1.22 12.57
N ILE A 347 18.06 1.72 11.83
CA ILE A 347 17.97 1.93 10.39
C ILE A 347 18.76 0.87 9.62
N ILE A 348 18.12 0.27 8.62
CA ILE A 348 18.81 -0.43 7.53
C ILE A 348 18.78 0.44 6.29
N SER A 349 19.97 0.78 5.78
CA SER A 349 20.13 1.55 4.55
C SER A 349 20.51 0.69 3.36
N LYS A 350 21.47 -0.21 3.52
CA LYS A 350 21.89 -1.16 2.49
C LYS A 350 21.77 -2.57 3.04
N ILE A 351 20.98 -3.40 2.36
CA ILE A 351 20.85 -4.82 2.70
C ILE A 351 22.14 -5.53 2.22
N GLY A 352 22.85 -6.10 3.19
CA GLY A 352 24.08 -6.87 2.99
C GLY A 352 23.77 -8.36 2.82
N GLN A 353 24.69 -9.23 3.26
CA GLN A 353 24.46 -10.68 3.23
C GLN A 353 23.33 -11.11 4.17
N ASN A 354 23.23 -10.45 5.33
CA ASN A 354 22.18 -10.75 6.29
C ASN A 354 20.89 -9.99 5.90
N PRO A 355 19.74 -10.70 5.86
CA PRO A 355 18.46 -10.07 5.59
C PRO A 355 18.02 -9.17 6.74
N TRP A 356 17.31 -8.09 6.43
CA TRP A 356 16.66 -7.24 7.43
C TRP A 356 15.25 -7.75 7.77
N ASP A 357 14.56 -8.31 6.77
CA ASP A 357 13.30 -9.03 6.91
C ASP A 357 13.18 -10.06 5.79
N ASN A 358 13.20 -11.34 6.16
CA ASN A 358 13.13 -12.45 5.21
C ASN A 358 11.83 -12.45 4.40
N LEU A 359 10.70 -12.10 5.02
CA LEU A 359 9.41 -12.17 4.35
C LEU A 359 9.26 -11.04 3.32
N THR A 360 9.67 -9.82 3.66
CA THR A 360 9.67 -8.70 2.69
C THR A 360 10.63 -8.96 1.54
N GLN A 361 11.85 -9.42 1.82
CA GLN A 361 12.83 -9.68 0.76
C GLN A 361 12.35 -10.78 -0.21
N LYS A 362 11.78 -11.87 0.31
CA LYS A 362 11.14 -12.90 -0.53
C LYS A 362 9.96 -12.34 -1.32
N ALA A 363 9.15 -11.49 -0.71
CA ALA A 363 8.03 -10.85 -1.41
C ALA A 363 8.50 -9.99 -2.59
N ASP A 364 9.65 -9.33 -2.45
CA ASP A 364 10.27 -8.56 -3.52
C ASP A 364 10.81 -9.44 -4.65
N GLU A 365 11.40 -10.59 -4.33
CA GLU A 365 11.82 -11.59 -5.34
C GLU A 365 10.63 -12.09 -6.17
N ILE A 366 9.51 -12.40 -5.51
CA ILE A 366 8.28 -12.80 -6.21
C ILE A 366 7.74 -11.65 -7.07
N TYR A 367 7.80 -10.41 -6.59
CA TYR A 367 7.39 -9.24 -7.36
C TYR A 367 8.19 -9.06 -8.67
N GLN A 368 9.50 -9.36 -8.66
CA GLN A 368 10.32 -9.28 -9.88
C GLN A 368 9.82 -10.21 -11.00
N LEU A 369 9.14 -11.31 -10.66
CA LEU A 369 8.56 -12.23 -11.65
C LEU A 369 7.40 -11.61 -12.45
N GLY A 370 6.80 -10.53 -11.95
CA GLY A 370 5.69 -9.85 -12.62
C GLY A 370 6.11 -9.00 -13.82
N ASN A 371 7.40 -8.72 -13.99
CA ASN A 371 7.96 -8.10 -15.19
C ASN A 371 9.46 -8.38 -15.29
N VAL A 372 9.90 -9.02 -16.37
CA VAL A 372 11.31 -9.39 -16.60
C VAL A 372 12.28 -8.20 -16.65
N LYS A 373 11.78 -6.97 -16.80
CA LYS A 373 12.59 -5.74 -16.77
C LYS A 373 12.81 -5.19 -15.36
N PHE A 374 12.20 -5.77 -14.32
CA PHE A 374 12.47 -5.35 -12.95
C PHE A 374 13.88 -5.75 -12.52
N GLU A 375 14.62 -4.78 -12.01
CA GLU A 375 15.94 -4.99 -11.43
C GLU A 375 15.86 -5.61 -10.02
N GLU A 376 17.01 -6.08 -9.51
CA GLU A 376 17.20 -6.56 -8.13
C GLU A 376 16.55 -5.64 -7.10
N GLN A 377 15.69 -6.14 -6.21
CA GLN A 377 14.91 -5.28 -5.31
C GLN A 377 15.52 -5.13 -3.91
N ASN A 378 16.43 -6.01 -3.52
CA ASN A 378 16.93 -6.13 -2.15
C ASN A 378 18.43 -5.80 -2.08
N PHE A 379 19.25 -6.74 -2.54
CA PHE A 379 20.65 -6.82 -2.13
C PHE A 379 21.49 -5.78 -2.85
N GLY A 380 22.35 -5.08 -2.10
CA GLY A 380 23.30 -4.14 -2.68
C GLY A 380 22.72 -2.79 -3.13
N ARG A 381 21.39 -2.64 -3.18
CA ARG A 381 20.70 -1.37 -3.46
C ARG A 381 21.06 -0.33 -2.40
N LYS A 382 21.28 0.91 -2.84
CA LYS A 382 21.51 2.06 -1.96
C LYS A 382 20.22 2.89 -1.92
N PRO A 383 19.89 3.52 -0.78
CA PRO A 383 18.75 4.43 -0.72
C PRO A 383 18.94 5.59 -1.70
N ILE A 384 17.85 6.00 -2.32
CA ILE A 384 17.83 7.12 -3.26
C ILE A 384 18.19 8.40 -2.50
N ARG A 385 19.14 9.17 -3.03
CA ARG A 385 19.50 10.47 -2.47
C ARG A 385 18.90 11.55 -3.36
N SER A 386 17.97 12.32 -2.81
CA SER A 386 17.47 13.51 -3.48
C SER A 386 18.52 14.62 -3.35
N SER A 387 18.85 15.27 -4.47
CA SER A 387 19.59 16.54 -4.46
C SER A 387 18.68 17.74 -4.21
N ILE A 388 17.37 17.52 -4.15
CA ILE A 388 16.35 18.54 -3.94
C ILE A 388 16.09 18.63 -2.43
N ARG A 389 16.32 19.84 -1.89
CA ARG A 389 16.35 20.27 -0.47
C ARG A 389 17.60 19.87 0.31
#